data_AF-A0A5C5TBZ9-F1
#
_entry.id   AF-A0A5C5TBZ9-F1
#
_cell.length_a   1.000
_cell.length_b   1.000
_cell.length_c   1.000
_cell.angle_alpha   90.00
_cell.angle_beta   90.00
_cell.angle_gamma   90.00
#
_symmetry.space_group_name_H-M   'P 1'
#
loop_
_entity.id
_entity.type
_entity.pdbx_description
1 polymer ?
#
loop_
_entity_poly.entity_id
_entity_poly.type
_entity_poly.pdbx_seq_one_letter_code
_entity_poly.pdbx_strand_id
1 'polypeptide(L)'
;MLRIRNLLAPVAFAVVFAYFGYHLMNGDRGVLALLQLRQEVARAEATLAETKATRDIWERRVTVLRNQSLDPDMIDERARALLHVAWPDDIIVFTPTR
;
A
#
# COMPACT_ATOMS: atom_id res chain seq x y z
N MET A 1 -21.17 18.64 63.71
CA MET A 1 -21.50 17.25 63.34
C MET A 1 -21.88 17.21 61.87
N LEU A 2 -20.98 16.71 61.00
CA LEU A 2 -21.32 16.52 59.57
C LEU A 2 -22.47 15.51 59.47
N ARG A 3 -23.62 15.95 58.94
CA ARG A 3 -24.76 15.06 58.68
C ARG A 3 -24.34 14.08 57.59
N ILE A 4 -24.32 12.78 57.90
CA ILE A 4 -24.04 11.66 56.96
C ILE A 4 -24.82 11.80 55.64
N ARG A 5 -26.02 12.38 55.69
CA ARG A 5 -26.83 12.72 54.51
C ARG A 5 -26.11 13.60 53.47
N ASN A 6 -25.19 14.47 53.89
CA ASN A 6 -24.45 15.35 53.00
C ASN A 6 -23.24 14.68 52.34
N LEU A 7 -22.86 13.47 52.78
CA LEU A 7 -21.77 12.67 52.18
C LEU A 7 -22.27 11.70 51.10
N LEU A 8 -23.57 11.40 51.08
CA LEU A 8 -24.16 10.49 50.10
C LEU A 8 -23.95 10.96 48.66
N ALA A 9 -24.19 12.24 48.37
CA ALA A 9 -24.03 12.78 47.03
C ALA A 9 -22.55 12.77 46.58
N PRO A 10 -21.57 13.30 47.34
CA PRO A 10 -20.16 13.21 46.98
C PRO A 10 -19.67 11.78 46.73
N VAL A 11 -20.08 10.83 47.58
CA VAL A 11 -19.69 9.41 47.43
C VAL A 11 -20.33 8.81 46.19
N ALA A 12 -21.61 9.07 45.93
CA ALA A 12 -22.27 8.59 44.72
C ALA A 12 -21.59 9.14 43.44
N PHE A 13 -21.27 10.44 43.42
CA PHE A 13 -20.53 11.03 42.31
C PHE A 13 -19.13 10.44 42.16
N ALA A 14 -18.40 10.18 43.25
CA ALA A 14 -17.09 9.56 43.20
C ALA A 14 -17.16 8.13 42.60
N VAL A 15 -18.16 7.34 42.97
CA VAL A 15 -18.38 6.00 42.41
C VAL A 15 -18.70 6.07 40.92
N VAL A 16 -19.58 6.98 40.52
CA VAL A 16 -19.92 7.19 39.10
C VAL A 16 -18.68 7.62 38.30
N PHE A 17 -17.89 8.56 38.81
CA PHE A 17 -16.63 8.98 38.18
C PHE A 17 -15.62 7.85 38.08
N ALA A 18 -15.47 7.04 39.12
CA ALA A 18 -14.58 5.88 39.10
C ALA A 18 -15.01 4.85 38.05
N TYR A 19 -16.30 4.57 37.95
CA TYR A 19 -16.86 3.66 36.95
C TYR A 19 -16.60 4.16 35.53
N PHE A 20 -16.97 5.41 35.22
CA PHE A 20 -16.73 5.99 33.91
C PHE A 20 -15.24 6.14 33.60
N GLY A 21 -14.41 6.52 34.58
CA GLY A 21 -12.96 6.61 34.42
C GLY A 21 -12.32 5.26 34.08
N TYR A 22 -12.73 4.19 34.77
CA TYR A 22 -12.28 2.83 34.47
C TYR A 22 -12.69 2.42 33.05
N HIS A 23 -13.95 2.62 32.67
CA HIS A 23 -14.44 2.27 31.33
C HIS A 23 -13.86 3.16 30.22
N LEU A 24 -13.47 4.40 30.51
CA LEU A 24 -12.79 5.27 29.56
C LEU A 24 -11.39 4.75 29.22
N MET A 25 -10.70 4.14 30.18
CA MET A 25 -9.37 3.56 29.96
C MET A 25 -9.45 2.14 29.39
N ASN A 26 -10.28 1.28 29.97
CA ASN A 26 -10.32 -0.17 29.69
C ASN A 26 -11.48 -0.63 28.81
N GLY A 27 -12.38 0.27 28.40
CA GLY A 27 -13.48 -0.10 27.52
C GLY A 27 -13.01 -0.37 26.09
N ASP A 28 -13.77 -1.17 25.35
CA ASP A 28 -13.50 -1.49 23.93
C ASP A 28 -13.46 -0.24 23.02
N ARG A 29 -14.02 0.89 23.49
CA ARG A 29 -13.98 2.20 22.84
C ARG A 29 -13.22 3.25 23.65
N GLY A 30 -12.37 2.79 24.57
CA GLY A 30 -11.55 3.62 25.43
C GLY A 30 -10.38 4.26 24.69
N VAL A 31 -9.62 5.07 25.42
CA VAL A 31 -8.47 5.81 24.88
C VAL A 31 -7.39 4.85 24.35
N LEU A 32 -7.16 3.73 25.03
CA LEU A 32 -6.17 2.74 24.61
C LEU A 32 -6.57 2.05 23.30
N ALA A 33 -7.84 1.66 23.17
CA ALA A 33 -8.38 1.08 21.94
C ALA A 33 -8.28 2.07 20.76
N LEU A 34 -8.57 3.35 20.99
CA LEU A 34 -8.41 4.39 19.97
C LEU A 34 -6.95 4.55 19.53
N LEU A 35 -6.00 4.50 20.47
CA LEU A 35 -4.57 4.58 20.15
C LEU A 35 -4.10 3.38 19.32
N GLN A 36 -4.51 2.16 19.71
CA GLN A 36 -4.21 0.94 18.96
C GLN A 36 -4.78 1.00 17.54
N LEU A 37 -6.06 1.37 17.41
CA LEU A 37 -6.72 1.49 16.10
C LEU A 37 -6.01 2.52 15.20
N ARG A 38 -5.60 3.67 15.75
CA ARG A 38 -4.82 4.66 15.00
C ARG A 38 -3.48 4.12 14.52
N GLN A 39 -2.81 3.30 15.34
CA GLN A 39 -1.57 2.64 14.91
C GLN A 39 -1.81 1.62 13.80
N GLU A 40 -2.89 0.85 13.88
CA GLU A 40 -3.26 -0.11 12.83
C GLU A 40 -3.58 0.59 11.51
N VAL A 41 -4.34 1.68 11.55
CA VAL A 41 -4.62 2.52 10.37
C VAL A 41 -3.33 3.04 9.77
N ALA A 42 -2.43 3.62 10.58
CA ALA A 42 -1.16 4.14 10.09
C ALA A 42 -0.28 3.05 9.44
N ARG A 43 -0.27 1.82 10.00
CA ARG A 43 0.43 0.68 9.40
C ARG A 43 -0.21 0.27 8.07
N ALA A 44 -1.53 0.17 8.02
CA ALA A 44 -2.24 -0.20 6.80
C ALA A 44 -2.02 0.83 5.67
N GLU A 45 -2.02 2.12 6.00
CA GLU A 45 -1.71 3.20 5.05
C GLU A 45 -0.27 3.11 4.54
N ALA A 46 0.70 2.80 5.40
CA ALA A 46 2.09 2.60 5.00
C ALA A 46 2.23 1.43 4.01
N THR A 47 1.63 0.28 4.33
CA THR A 47 1.63 -0.90 3.45
C THR A 47 0.94 -0.61 2.12
N LEU A 48 -0.16 0.15 2.14
CA LEU A 48 -0.86 0.57 0.93
C LEU A 48 0.05 1.45 0.05
N ALA A 49 0.75 2.42 0.65
CA ALA A 49 1.66 3.30 -0.06
C ALA A 49 2.82 2.52 -0.71
N GLU A 50 3.43 1.59 0.02
CA GLU A 50 4.51 0.73 -0.49
C GLU A 50 4.05 -0.16 -1.65
N THR A 51 2.91 -0.83 -1.46
CA THR A 51 2.34 -1.74 -2.47
C THR A 51 1.96 -0.96 -3.72
N LYS A 52 1.38 0.24 -3.56
CA LYS A 52 1.03 1.12 -4.68
C LYS A 52 2.27 1.61 -5.43
N ALA A 53 3.32 2.03 -4.72
CA ALA A 53 4.58 2.43 -5.35
C ALA A 53 5.18 1.27 -6.17
N THR A 54 5.14 0.05 -5.64
CA THR A 54 5.59 -1.15 -6.33
C THR A 54 4.74 -1.41 -7.58
N ARG A 55 3.41 -1.34 -7.45
CA ARG A 55 2.49 -1.47 -8.58
C ARG A 55 2.78 -0.44 -9.67
N ASP A 56 2.96 0.83 -9.32
CA ASP A 56 3.21 1.91 -10.29
C ASP A 56 4.54 1.73 -11.04
N ILE A 57 5.55 1.11 -10.42
CA ILE A 57 6.80 0.74 -11.09
C ILE A 57 6.56 -0.36 -12.13
N TRP A 58 5.83 -1.41 -11.74
CA TRP A 58 5.53 -2.52 -12.65
C TRP A 58 4.57 -2.14 -13.76
N GLU A 59 3.56 -1.30 -13.48
CA GLU A 59 2.66 -0.79 -14.51
C GLU A 59 3.41 0.01 -15.56
N ARG A 60 4.40 0.84 -15.17
CA ARG A 60 5.26 1.53 -16.14
C ARG A 60 6.05 0.56 -17.00
N ARG A 61 6.66 -0.47 -16.39
CA ARG A 61 7.42 -1.50 -17.12
C ARG A 61 6.54 -2.30 -18.08
N VAL A 62 5.37 -2.76 -17.62
CA VAL A 62 4.42 -3.51 -18.44
C VAL A 62 3.82 -2.64 -19.54
N THR A 63 3.57 -1.36 -19.29
CA THR A 63 3.08 -0.43 -20.32
C THR A 63 4.05 -0.35 -21.50
N VAL A 64 5.37 -0.31 -21.25
CA VAL A 64 6.40 -0.34 -22.30
C VAL A 64 6.44 -1.69 -23.06
N LEU A 65 6.05 -2.78 -22.40
CA LEU A 65 6.04 -4.13 -22.97
C LEU A 65 4.70 -4.52 -23.62
N ARG A 66 3.68 -3.67 -23.53
CA ARG A 66 2.34 -4.01 -24.00
C ARG A 66 2.28 -3.82 -25.53
N ASN A 67 1.84 -4.86 -26.24
CA ASN A 67 1.72 -4.98 -27.71
C ASN A 67 1.09 -3.82 -28.49
N GLN A 68 0.52 -2.80 -27.85
CA GLN A 68 0.06 -1.59 -28.56
C GLN A 68 1.22 -0.64 -28.90
N SER A 69 2.42 -0.86 -28.34
CA SER A 69 3.67 -0.17 -28.72
C SER A 69 4.77 -1.11 -29.26
N LEU A 70 4.57 -2.43 -29.26
CA LEU A 70 5.49 -3.34 -29.95
C LEU A 70 5.07 -3.41 -31.42
N ASP A 71 5.82 -2.72 -32.27
CA ASP A 71 5.69 -2.81 -33.72
C ASP A 71 5.95 -4.26 -34.17
N PRO A 72 5.01 -4.92 -34.87
CA PRO A 72 5.21 -6.24 -35.45
C PRO A 72 6.52 -6.33 -36.26
N ASP A 73 6.91 -5.24 -36.93
CA ASP A 73 8.13 -5.17 -37.72
C ASP A 73 9.38 -5.28 -36.84
N MET A 74 9.36 -4.76 -35.61
CA MET A 74 10.46 -4.91 -34.66
C MET A 74 10.62 -6.35 -34.14
N ILE A 75 9.53 -7.09 -34.01
CA ILE A 75 9.59 -8.51 -33.64
C ILE A 75 10.15 -9.33 -34.81
N ASP A 76 9.71 -9.02 -36.04
CA ASP A 76 10.17 -9.72 -37.23
C ASP A 76 11.65 -9.46 -37.51
N GLU A 77 12.11 -8.21 -37.38
CA GLU A 77 13.53 -7.86 -37.49
C GLU A 77 14.38 -8.57 -36.43
N ARG A 78 13.88 -8.66 -35.19
CA ARG A 78 14.59 -9.37 -34.10
C ARG A 78 14.62 -10.89 -34.35
N ALA A 79 13.56 -11.46 -34.90
CA ALA A 79 13.50 -12.87 -35.28
C ALA A 79 14.46 -13.18 -36.44
N ARG A 80 14.49 -12.34 -37.48
CA ARG A 80 15.42 -12.46 -38.62
C ARG A 80 16.87 -12.36 -38.18
N ALA A 81 17.20 -11.38 -37.34
CA ALA A 81 18.55 -11.19 -36.81
C ALA A 81 19.04 -12.39 -35.98
N LEU A 82 18.14 -13.06 -35.24
CA LEU A 82 18.49 -14.25 -34.45
C LEU A 82 18.56 -15.54 -35.29
N LEU A 83 17.70 -15.66 -36.30
CA LEU A 83 17.59 -16.86 -37.13
C LEU A 83 18.47 -16.80 -38.40
N HIS A 84 19.15 -15.68 -38.65
CA HIS A 84 19.92 -15.40 -39.87
C HIS A 84 19.09 -15.62 -41.16
N VAL A 85 17.80 -15.28 -41.10
CA VAL A 85 16.89 -15.41 -42.25
C VAL A 85 16.70 -14.03 -42.89
N ALA A 86 16.99 -13.93 -44.19
CA ALA A 86 16.76 -12.76 -45.01
C ALA A 86 15.77 -13.10 -46.13
N TRP A 87 15.02 -12.12 -46.63
CA TRP A 87 14.11 -12.31 -47.76
C TRP A 87 14.90 -12.38 -49.08
N PRO A 88 14.33 -12.98 -50.14
CA PRO A 88 14.99 -13.10 -51.45
C PRO A 88 15.47 -11.77 -52.05
N ASP A 89 14.83 -10.67 -51.67
CA ASP A 89 15.10 -9.32 -52.17
C ASP A 89 15.97 -8.45 -51.22
N ASP A 90 16.45 -9.02 -50.10
CA ASP A 90 17.24 -8.28 -49.11
C ASP A 90 18.72 -8.13 -49.54
N ILE A 91 19.28 -6.93 -49.36
CA ILE A 91 20.68 -6.62 -49.68
C ILE A 91 21.55 -6.84 -48.43
N ILE A 92 22.40 -7.88 -48.45
CA ILE A 92 23.34 -8.17 -47.35
C ILE A 92 24.67 -7.44 -47.59
N VAL A 93 25.04 -6.52 -46.68
CA VAL A 93 26.32 -5.81 -46.71
C VAL A 93 27.28 -6.38 -45.68
N PHE A 94 28.35 -7.04 -46.12
CA PHE A 94 29.42 -7.50 -45.24
C PHE A 94 30.40 -6.36 -44.95
N THR A 95 30.36 -5.84 -43.73
CA THR A 95 31.33 -4.84 -43.26
C THR A 95 32.62 -5.56 -42.83
N PRO A 96 33.82 -5.12 -43.26
CA PRO A 96 35.07 -5.76 -42.87
C PRO A 96 35.31 -5.62 -41.37
N THR A 97 35.40 -6.76 -40.69
CA THR A 97 35.87 -6.84 -39.31
C THR A 97 37.35 -6.46 -39.29
N ARG A 98 37.72 -5.48 -38.46
CA ARG A 98 39.14 -5.18 -38.18
C ARG A 98 39.76 -6.28 -37.32
#